data_AF-A0A3C7VWX4-F1
#
_entry.id   AF-A0A3C7VWX4-F1
#
_cell.length_a   1.000
_cell.length_b   1.000
_cell.length_c   1.000
_cell.angle_alpha   90.00
_cell.angle_beta   90.00
_cell.angle_gamma   90.00
#
_symmetry.space_group_name_H-M   'P 1'
#
loop_
_entity.id
_entity.type
_entity.pdbx_description
1 polymer ?
#
loop_
_entity_poly.entity_id
_entity_poly.type
_entity_poly.pdbx_seq_one_letter_code
_entity_poly.pdbx_strand_id
1 'polypeptide(L)'
;MSVQVHTAGWGRDEVLAFARDEGLLAPQFAINLWQRVVNSPLQITDYMTGYLVFKRLYAAQHDAGAAPRAWVDTVLRAGPLPLALLESELARAHAAPPGH
;
A
#
# COMPACT_ATOMS: atom_id res chain seq x y z
N MET A 1 0.85 1.57 13.41
CA MET A 1 0.20 0.80 14.49
C MET A 1 0.43 -0.71 14.38
N SER A 2 0.11 -1.40 13.26
CA SER A 2 0.26 -2.87 13.20
C SER A 2 1.70 -3.34 13.43
N VAL A 3 2.67 -2.71 12.74
CA VAL A 3 4.10 -2.93 12.99
C VAL A 3 4.43 -2.70 14.47
N GLN A 4 3.94 -1.63 15.10
CA GLN A 4 4.31 -1.31 16.48
C GLN A 4 3.74 -2.31 17.48
N VAL A 5 2.55 -2.86 17.24
CA VAL A 5 1.99 -3.95 18.06
C VAL A 5 2.84 -5.22 17.94
N HIS A 6 3.26 -5.55 16.72
CA HIS A 6 3.94 -6.83 16.45
C HIS A 6 5.47 -6.79 16.55
N THR A 7 6.09 -5.61 16.61
CA THR A 7 7.56 -5.46 16.65
C THR A 7 8.07 -4.55 17.77
N ALA A 8 7.21 -3.69 18.35
CA ALA A 8 7.61 -2.70 19.35
C ALA A 8 6.80 -2.80 20.66
N GLY A 9 5.98 -3.85 20.81
CA GLY A 9 5.27 -4.17 22.05
C GLY A 9 4.11 -3.25 22.40
N TRP A 10 3.55 -2.49 21.44
CA TRP A 10 2.36 -1.68 21.70
C TRP A 10 1.18 -2.55 22.18
N GLY A 11 0.57 -2.15 23.28
CA GLY A 11 -0.63 -2.75 23.82
C GLY A 11 -1.91 -2.11 23.27
N ARG A 12 -3.04 -2.53 23.83
CA ARG A 12 -4.37 -2.07 23.43
C ARG A 12 -4.52 -0.56 23.62
N ASP A 13 -4.03 -0.02 24.73
CA ASP A 13 -4.27 1.36 25.11
C ASP A 13 -3.46 2.33 24.22
N GLU A 14 -2.23 1.95 23.85
CA GLU A 14 -1.42 2.69 22.87
C GLU A 14 -2.09 2.73 21.49
N VAL A 15 -2.69 1.62 21.05
CA VAL A 15 -3.40 1.56 19.77
C VAL A 15 -4.68 2.40 19.79
N LEU A 16 -5.45 2.37 20.89
CA LEU A 16 -6.66 3.16 21.02
C LEU A 16 -6.36 4.66 21.07
N ALA A 17 -5.32 5.07 21.80
CA ALA A 17 -4.86 6.44 21.84
C ALA A 17 -4.44 6.91 20.44
N PHE A 18 -3.59 6.15 19.74
CA PHE A 18 -3.18 6.46 18.37
C PHE A 18 -4.36 6.55 17.40
N ALA A 19 -5.29 5.60 17.45
CA ALA A 19 -6.46 5.58 16.57
C ALA A 19 -7.37 6.80 16.76
N ARG A 20 -7.54 7.27 18.00
CA ARG A 20 -8.35 8.44 18.33
C ARG A 20 -7.64 9.74 17.98
N ASP A 21 -6.38 9.88 18.42
CA ASP A 21 -5.68 11.15 18.43
C ASP A 21 -5.04 11.46 17.06
N GLU A 22 -4.46 10.45 16.40
CA GLU A 22 -3.81 10.60 15.09
C GLU A 22 -4.72 10.12 13.95
N GLY A 23 -5.50 9.06 14.19
CA GLY A 23 -6.42 8.50 13.20
C GLY A 23 -7.78 9.19 13.13
N LEU A 24 -8.11 10.05 14.11
CA LEU A 24 -9.41 10.73 14.26
C LEU A 24 -10.61 9.77 14.18
N LEU A 25 -10.42 8.50 14.59
CA LEU A 25 -11.46 7.49 14.58
C LEU A 25 -12.39 7.66 15.78
N ALA A 26 -13.70 7.51 15.54
CA ALA A 26 -14.66 7.42 16.64
C ALA A 26 -14.33 6.22 17.56
N PRO A 27 -14.63 6.28 18.87
CA PRO A 27 -14.19 5.26 19.84
C PRO A 27 -14.55 3.82 19.46
N GLN A 28 -15.74 3.60 18.92
CA GLN A 28 -16.17 2.27 18.47
C GLN A 28 -15.31 1.72 17.33
N PHE A 29 -14.85 2.57 16.42
CA PHE A 29 -13.98 2.17 15.32
C PHE A 29 -12.55 1.88 15.79
N ALA A 30 -12.05 2.59 16.80
CA ALA A 30 -10.76 2.29 17.41
C ALA A 30 -10.74 0.89 18.07
N ILE A 31 -11.83 0.47 18.72
CA ILE A 31 -11.96 -0.87 19.30
C ILE A 31 -11.96 -1.95 18.21
N ASN A 32 -12.70 -1.73 17.12
CA ASN A 32 -12.73 -2.66 15.99
C ASN A 32 -11.34 -2.75 15.30
N LEU A 33 -10.62 -1.63 15.22
CA LEU A 33 -9.26 -1.57 14.69
C LEU A 33 -8.29 -2.39 15.54
N TRP A 34 -8.36 -2.30 16.87
CA TRP A 34 -7.57 -3.15 17.78
C TRP A 34 -7.81 -4.64 17.50
N GLN A 35 -9.07 -5.07 17.41
CA GLN A 35 -9.42 -6.46 17.10
C GLN A 35 -8.83 -6.91 15.75
N ARG A 36 -8.83 -6.04 14.74
CA ARG A 36 -8.22 -6.35 13.44
C ARG A 36 -6.70 -6.45 13.50
N VAL A 37 -6.03 -5.57 14.25
CA VAL A 37 -4.57 -5.57 14.36
C VAL A 37 -4.06 -6.84 15.07
N VAL A 38 -4.75 -7.29 16.13
CA VAL A 38 -4.36 -8.50 16.86
C VAL A 38 -4.64 -9.77 16.05
N ASN A 39 -5.80 -9.84 15.39
CA ASN A 39 -6.23 -11.06 14.70
C ASN A 39 -5.69 -11.18 13.26
N SER A 40 -5.29 -10.06 12.63
CA SER A 40 -4.79 -10.02 11.25
C SER A 40 -3.56 -9.10 11.11
N PRO A 41 -2.38 -9.51 11.61
CA PRO A 41 -1.18 -8.68 11.75
C PRO A 41 -0.72 -7.98 10.46
N LEU A 42 -0.85 -8.68 9.32
CA LEU A 42 -0.30 -8.25 8.04
C LEU A 42 -1.29 -7.47 7.18
N GLN A 43 -2.59 -7.60 7.44
CA GLN A 43 -3.63 -7.06 6.54
C GLN A 43 -3.59 -5.53 6.44
N ILE A 44 -3.27 -4.83 7.54
CA ILE A 44 -3.25 -3.37 7.56
C ILE A 44 -1.96 -2.80 6.94
N THR A 45 -0.84 -3.53 7.06
CA THR A 45 0.44 -3.12 6.46
C THR A 45 0.46 -3.30 4.95
N ASP A 46 -0.25 -4.28 4.41
CA ASP A 46 -0.29 -4.55 2.97
C ASP A 46 -0.88 -3.38 2.18
N TYR A 47 -1.95 -2.75 2.68
CA TYR A 47 -2.56 -1.57 2.05
C TYR A 47 -1.59 -0.39 1.95
N MET A 48 -0.93 -0.04 3.07
CA MET A 48 -0.02 1.10 3.09
C MET A 48 1.24 0.82 2.27
N THR A 49 1.77 -0.40 2.34
CA THR A 49 2.97 -0.80 1.60
C THR A 49 2.70 -0.77 0.10
N GLY A 50 1.56 -1.32 -0.35
CA GLY A 50 1.12 -1.22 -1.74
C GLY A 50 0.99 0.23 -2.19
N TYR A 51 0.27 1.06 -1.43
CA TYR A 51 0.09 2.49 -1.74
C TYR A 51 1.42 3.23 -1.91
N LEU A 52 2.38 3.05 -0.99
CA LEU A 52 3.69 3.72 -1.05
C LEU A 52 4.49 3.32 -2.30
N VAL A 53 4.46 2.04 -2.66
CA VAL A 53 5.13 1.54 -3.87
C VAL A 53 4.50 2.14 -5.12
N PHE A 54 3.17 2.09 -5.25
CA PHE A 54 2.46 2.68 -6.39
C PHE A 54 2.67 4.19 -6.50
N LYS A 55 2.62 4.92 -5.37
CA LYS A 55 2.87 6.37 -5.34
C LYS A 55 4.28 6.70 -5.85
N ARG A 56 5.30 5.96 -5.42
CA ARG A 56 6.70 6.16 -5.86
C ARG A 56 6.84 5.91 -7.37
N LEU A 57 6.32 4.78 -7.86
CA LEU A 57 6.41 4.41 -9.28
C LEU A 57 5.63 5.37 -10.18
N TYR A 58 4.46 5.83 -9.75
CA TYR A 58 3.68 6.82 -10.48
C TYR A 58 4.39 8.17 -10.56
N ALA A 59 4.97 8.66 -9.45
CA ALA A 59 5.73 9.91 -9.45
C ALA A 59 6.92 9.85 -10.43
N ALA A 60 7.70 8.76 -10.40
CA ALA A 60 8.84 8.57 -11.31
C ALA A 60 8.41 8.56 -12.80
N GLN A 61 7.23 8.01 -13.11
CA GLN A 61 6.72 8.00 -14.49
C GLN A 61 6.10 9.33 -14.92
N HIS A 62 5.45 10.04 -14.00
CA HIS A 62 4.97 11.39 -14.26
C HIS A 62 6.15 12.34 -14.58
N ASP A 63 7.24 12.24 -13.82
CA ASP A 63 8.46 13.02 -14.05
C ASP A 63 9.13 12.68 -15.40
N ALA A 64 8.95 11.45 -15.88
CA ALA A 64 9.40 11.00 -17.20
C ALA A 64 8.47 11.43 -18.35
N GLY A 65 7.36 12.13 -18.07
CA GLY A 65 6.42 12.64 -19.06
C GLY A 65 5.42 11.62 -19.62
N ALA A 66 5.27 10.46 -18.97
CA ALA A 66 4.31 9.44 -19.40
C ALA A 66 2.86 9.88 -19.13
N ALA A 67 1.96 9.62 -20.09
CA ALA A 67 0.54 9.87 -19.89
C ALA A 67 -0.03 8.96 -18.78
N PRO A 68 -0.72 9.50 -17.76
CA PRO A 68 -1.21 8.73 -16.62
C PRO A 68 -2.01 7.48 -16.99
N ARG A 69 -2.85 7.59 -18.04
CA ARG A 69 -3.67 6.49 -18.53
C ARG A 69 -2.85 5.31 -19.05
N ALA A 70 -1.80 5.57 -19.83
CA ALA A 70 -0.96 4.52 -20.40
C ALA A 70 -0.23 3.72 -19.30
N TRP A 71 0.17 4.39 -18.22
CA TRP A 71 0.77 3.75 -17.06
C TRP A 71 -0.24 2.87 -16.31
N VAL A 72 -1.43 3.41 -16.00
CA VAL A 72 -2.50 2.66 -15.34
C VAL A 72 -2.90 1.42 -16.15
N ASP A 73 -3.09 1.56 -17.46
CA ASP A 73 -3.48 0.45 -18.32
C ASP A 73 -2.41 -0.65 -18.34
N THR A 74 -1.13 -0.28 -18.23
CA THR A 74 -0.01 -1.23 -18.15
C THR A 74 0.00 -1.98 -16.82
N VAL A 75 -0.19 -1.27 -15.70
CA VAL A 75 -0.32 -1.87 -14.36
C VAL A 75 -1.48 -2.89 -14.34
N LEU A 76 -2.64 -2.50 -14.86
CA LEU A 76 -3.83 -3.35 -14.84
C LEU A 76 -3.69 -4.58 -15.77
N ARG A 77 -3.03 -4.44 -16.92
CA ARG A 77 -2.75 -5.58 -17.83
C ARG A 77 -1.79 -6.60 -17.24
N ALA A 78 -0.88 -6.19 -16.36
CA ALA A 78 0.03 -7.11 -15.69
C ALA A 78 -0.68 -8.06 -14.71
N GLY A 79 -1.92 -7.78 -14.33
CA GLY A 79 -2.71 -8.61 -13.43
C GLY A 79 -2.25 -8.51 -11.97
N PRO A 80 -2.64 -9.46 -11.09
CA PRO A 80 -2.13 -9.51 -9.73
C PRO A 80 -0.71 -10.08 -9.70
N LEU A 81 0.25 -9.29 -9.22
CA LEU A 81 1.63 -9.72 -9.01
C LEU A 81 2.20 -9.23 -7.67
N PRO A 82 3.22 -9.91 -7.12
CA PRO A 82 3.97 -9.40 -5.98
C PRO A 82 4.56 -8.01 -6.27
N LEU A 83 4.47 -7.09 -5.31
CA LEU A 83 4.98 -5.70 -5.47
C LEU A 83 6.47 -5.66 -5.85
N ALA A 84 7.25 -6.64 -5.41
CA ALA A 84 8.67 -6.77 -5.76
C ALA A 84 8.93 -6.98 -7.26
N LEU A 85 7.94 -7.47 -8.01
CA LEU A 85 8.05 -7.72 -9.45
C LEU A 85 7.48 -6.56 -10.29
N LEU A 86 6.75 -5.62 -9.68
CA LEU A 86 6.01 -4.58 -10.38
C LEU A 86 6.90 -3.66 -11.20
N GLU A 87 8.05 -3.28 -10.65
CA GLU A 87 8.98 -2.38 -11.34
C GLU A 87 9.59 -3.05 -12.58
N SER A 88 10.00 -4.31 -12.46
CA SER A 88 10.51 -5.10 -13.58
C SER A 88 9.47 -5.33 -14.67
N GLU A 89 8.21 -5.60 -14.30
CA GLU A 89 7.13 -5.77 -15.27
C GLU A 89 6.79 -4.47 -16.01
N LEU A 90 6.78 -3.33 -15.29
CA LEU A 90 6.59 -2.02 -15.92
C LEU A 90 7.72 -1.67 -16.88
N ALA A 91 8.98 -1.95 -16.51
CA ALA A 91 10.13 -1.76 -17.38
C ALA A 91 10.06 -2.64 -18.63
N ARG A 92 9.68 -3.92 -18.47
CA ARG A 92 9.49 -4.86 -19.59
C ARG A 92 8.39 -4.40 -20.56
N ALA A 93 7.27 -3.92 -20.04
CA ALA A 93 6.16 -3.42 -20.86
C ALA A 93 6.53 -2.14 -21.63
N HIS A 94 7.40 -1.30 -21.07
CA HIS A 94 7.89 -0.11 -21.75
C HIS A 94 8.92 -0.43 -22.86
N ALA A 95 9.72 -1.48 -22.67
CA ALA A 95 10.72 -1.93 -23.65
C ALA A 95 10.15 -2.80 -24.78
N ALA A 96 8.95 -3.36 -24.60
CA ALA A 96 8.30 -4.17 -25.62
C ALA A 96 7.84 -3.27 -26.79
N PRO A 97 8.19 -3.61 -28.05
CA PRO A 97 7.66 -2.87 -29.20
C PRO A 97 6.14 -3.01 -29.25
N PRO A 98 5.41 -1.98 -29.72
CA PRO A 98 3.97 -2.09 -29.92
C PRO A 98 3.70 -3.23 -30.91
N GLY A 99 3.02 -4.28 -30.43
CA GLY A 99 2.64 -5.43 -31.25
C GLY A 99 1.71 -5.02 -32.40
N HIS A 100 1.97 -5.59 -33.58
CA HIS A 100 1.19 -5.48 -34.81
C HIS A 100 -0.25 -5.99 -34.67
#